data_AF-C0QMN2-F1
#
_entry.id   AF-C0QMN2-F1
#
_cell.length_a   1.000
_cell.length_b   1.000
_cell.length_c   1.000
_cell.angle_alpha   90.00
_cell.angle_beta   90.00
_cell.angle_gamma   90.00
#
_symmetry.space_group_name_H-M   'P 1'
#
loop_
_entity.id
_entity.type
_entity.pdbx_description
1 polymer ?
#
loop_
_entity_poly.entity_id
_entity_poly.type
_entity_poly.pdbx_seq_one_letter_code
_entity_poly.pdbx_strand_id
1 'polypeptide(L)' 'MTTLAEMERELIGERTRTGLDVARQLDRKGGHKPKMNDSKIESAKKLLASDVPSKDVSVPTLYYWVPASANA' A
#
# COMPACT_ATOMS: atom_id res chain seq x y z
N MET A 1 -0.16 8.68 -39.53
CA MET A 1 1.01 7.94 -39.01
C MET A 1 0.96 7.91 -37.47
N THR A 2 -0.16 7.48 -36.89
CA THR A 2 -0.43 7.52 -35.43
C THR A 2 -1.08 6.22 -34.96
N THR A 3 -1.94 5.66 -35.81
CA THR A 3 -2.66 4.39 -35.59
C THR A 3 -1.75 3.19 -35.29
N LEU A 4 -0.61 3.06 -35.97
CA LEU A 4 0.33 1.95 -35.73
C LEU A 4 1.04 2.07 -34.37
N ALA A 5 1.44 3.28 -33.98
CA ALA A 5 2.11 3.50 -32.71
C ALA A 5 1.19 3.26 -31.49
N GLU A 6 -0.09 3.60 -31.62
CA GLU A 6 -1.11 3.31 -30.60
C GLU A 6 -1.35 1.80 -30.47
N MET A 7 -1.46 1.08 -31.60
CA MET A 7 -1.62 -0.38 -31.63
C MET A 7 -0.44 -1.10 -30.95
N GLU A 8 0.80 -0.69 -31.22
CA GLU A 8 1.98 -1.27 -30.59
C GLU A 8 2.01 -1.03 -29.07
N ARG A 9 1.61 0.17 -28.63
CA ARG A 9 1.50 0.51 -27.21
C ARG A 9 0.45 -0.35 -26.50
N GLU A 10 -0.70 -0.57 -27.14
CA GLU A 10 -1.76 -1.42 -26.60
C GLU A 10 -1.29 -2.87 -26.46
N LEU A 11 -0.66 -3.43 -27.49
CA LEU A 11 -0.13 -4.79 -27.47
C LEU A 11 0.89 -5.02 -26.33
N ILE A 12 1.79 -4.06 -26.09
CA ILE A 12 2.74 -4.12 -24.97
C ILE A 12 2.02 -4.06 -23.62
N GLY A 13 0.98 -3.22 -23.52
CA GLY A 13 0.15 -3.08 -22.33
C GLY A 13 -0.60 -4.37 -22.00
N GLU A 14 -1.21 -5.01 -22.99
CA GLU A 14 -1.92 -6.29 -22.86
C GLU A 14 -0.98 -7.41 -22.39
N ARG A 15 0.20 -7.52 -23.01
CA ARG A 15 1.21 -8.51 -22.62
C ARG A 15 1.67 -8.31 -21.17
N THR A 16 1.88 -7.06 -20.78
CA THR A 16 2.30 -6.73 -19.41
C THR A 16 1.20 -7.07 -18.41
N ARG A 17 -0.05 -6.68 -18.67
CA ARG A 17 -1.20 -6.99 -17.81
C ARG A 17 -1.35 -8.49 -17.61
N THR A 18 -1.31 -9.25 -18.71
CA THR A 18 -1.39 -10.72 -18.66
C THR A 18 -0.29 -11.32 -17.79
N GLY A 19 0.95 -10.84 -17.92
CA GLY A 19 2.07 -11.29 -17.07
C GLY A 19 1.91 -10.90 -15.60
N LEU A 20 1.38 -9.71 -15.31
CA LEU A 20 1.08 -9.29 -13.93
C LEU A 20 -0.02 -10.16 -13.30
N ASP A 21 -1.01 -10.56 -14.08
CA ASP A 21 -2.14 -11.39 -13.64
C ASP A 21 -1.66 -12.82 -13.30
N VAL A 22 -0.86 -13.44 -14.16
CA VAL A 22 -0.21 -14.73 -13.87
C VAL A 22 0.64 -14.65 -12.60
N ALA A 23 1.43 -13.57 -12.44
CA ALA A 23 2.23 -13.40 -11.23
C ALA A 23 1.36 -13.19 -9.97
N ARG A 24 0.20 -12.53 -10.08
CA ARG A 24 -0.75 -12.40 -8.96
C ARG A 24 -1.37 -13.76 -8.58
N GLN A 25 -1.60 -14.65 -9.54
CA GLN A 25 -2.04 -16.04 -9.27
C GLN A 25 -0.97 -16.86 -8.54
N LEU A 26 0.31 -16.53 -8.73
CA LEU A 26 1.44 -17.10 -8.00
C LEU A 26 1.74 -16.36 -6.69
N ASP A 27 0.73 -15.74 -6.07
CA ASP A 27 0.81 -14.98 -4.81
C ASP A 27 1.78 -13.79 -4.77
N ARG A 28 2.15 -13.25 -5.94
CA ARG A 28 2.96 -12.02 -5.97
C ARG A 28 2.12 -10.80 -5.57
N LYS A 29 2.32 -10.30 -4.36
CA LYS A 29 1.76 -9.02 -3.89
C LYS A 29 2.48 -7.82 -4.52
N GLY A 30 1.79 -7.09 -5.40
CA GLY A 30 2.28 -5.85 -6.01
C GLY A 30 2.18 -4.63 -5.08
N GLY A 31 2.57 -3.46 -5.60
CA GLY A 31 2.46 -2.17 -4.90
C GLY A 31 3.65 -1.83 -3.98
N HIS A 32 3.52 -0.72 -3.25
CA HIS A 32 4.55 -0.29 -2.30
C HIS A 32 4.55 -1.18 -1.06
N LYS A 33 5.72 -1.68 -0.66
CA LYS A 33 5.86 -2.51 0.54
C LYS A 33 5.48 -1.70 1.79
N PRO A 34 4.57 -2.17 2.67
CA PRO A 34 4.26 -1.48 3.91
C PRO A 34 5.53 -1.27 4.74
N LYS A 35 5.76 -0.02 5.20
CA LYS A 35 6.86 0.33 6.12
C LYS A 35 6.45 0.25 7.59
N MET A 36 5.14 0.15 7.82
CA MET A 36 4.56 -0.04 9.14
C MET A 36 4.61 -1.53 9.45
N ASN A 37 5.20 -1.86 10.59
CA ASN A 37 5.35 -3.23 11.08
C ASN A 37 4.57 -3.35 12.40
N ASP A 38 4.25 -4.56 12.84
CA ASP A 38 3.47 -4.79 14.06
C ASP A 38 4.08 -4.11 15.29
N SER A 39 5.42 -4.13 15.41
CA SER A 39 6.13 -3.42 16.48
C SER A 39 5.89 -1.90 16.46
N LYS A 40 5.79 -1.29 15.27
CA LYS A 40 5.49 0.14 15.14
C LYS A 40 4.03 0.44 15.45
N ILE A 41 3.12 -0.47 15.13
CA ILE A 41 1.70 -0.37 15.46
C ILE A 41 1.51 -0.42 16.98
N GLU A 42 2.14 -1.38 17.65
CA GLU A 42 2.10 -1.50 19.11
C GLU A 42 2.72 -0.28 19.81
N SER A 43 3.83 0.23 19.27
CA SER A 43 4.44 1.47 19.76
C SER A 43 3.50 2.66 19.59
N ALA A 44 2.82 2.77 18.44
CA ALA A 44 1.85 3.83 18.17
C ALA A 44 0.64 3.76 19.11
N LYS A 45 0.09 2.57 19.38
CA LYS A 45 -1.00 2.38 20.36
C LYS A 45 -0.61 2.88 21.75
N LYS A 46 0.59 2.52 22.22
CA LYS A 46 1.11 2.98 23.52
C LYS A 46 1.29 4.49 23.56
N LEU A 47 1.85 5.09 22.52
CA LEU A 47 2.03 6.54 22.43
C LEU A 47 0.69 7.30 22.47
N LEU A 48 -0.31 6.79 21.74
CA LEU A 48 -1.67 7.34 21.76
C LEU A 48 -2.32 7.23 23.14
N ALA A 49 -2.13 6.12 23.85
CA ALA A 49 -2.63 5.97 25.23
C ALA A 49 -1.92 6.91 26.23
N SER A 50 -0.65 7.23 25.97
CA SER A 50 0.14 8.17 26.79
C SER A 50 -0.02 9.65 26.39
N ASP A 51 -0.92 9.98 25.46
CA ASP A 51 -1.18 11.33 24.93
C ASP A 51 0.07 12.05 24.35
N VAL A 52 1.03 11.28 23.81
CA VAL A 52 2.25 11.82 23.21
C VAL A 52 2.09 11.90 21.68
N PRO A 53 2.20 13.09 21.07
CA PRO A 53 2.10 13.23 19.62
C PRO A 53 3.25 12.51 18.91
N SER A 54 2.92 11.73 17.87
CA SER A 54 3.93 11.02 17.08
C SER A 54 4.64 11.98 16.11
N LYS A 55 5.98 11.96 16.11
CA LYS A 55 6.81 12.85 15.27
C LYS A 55 7.17 12.24 13.90
N ASP A 56 7.14 10.92 13.79
CA ASP A 56 7.71 10.19 12.65
C ASP A 56 6.67 9.58 11.69
N VAL A 57 5.38 9.67 12.03
CA VAL A 57 4.28 9.17 11.19
C VAL A 57 3.18 10.21 11.08
N SER A 58 2.58 10.32 9.88
CA SER A 58 1.49 11.26 9.65
C SER A 58 0.22 10.82 10.37
N VAL A 59 -0.60 11.79 10.78
CA VAL A 59 -1.88 11.56 11.48
C VAL A 59 -2.81 10.61 10.72
N PRO A 60 -3.00 10.71 9.39
CA PRO A 60 -3.83 9.76 8.64
C PRO A 60 -3.27 8.33 8.67
N THR A 61 -1.94 8.17 8.66
CA THR A 61 -1.30 6.86 8.76
C THR A 61 -1.57 6.22 10.11
N LEU A 62 -1.52 7.01 11.19
CA LEU A 62 -1.86 6.52 12.53
C LEU A 62 -3.29 6.02 12.60
N TYR A 63 -4.27 6.81 12.16
CA TYR A 63 -5.69 6.41 12.21
C TYR A 63 -6.02 5.22 11.31
N TYR A 64 -5.31 5.04 10.19
CA TYR A 64 -5.48 3.88 9.32
C TYR A 64 -5.08 2.57 10.03
N TRP A 65 -3.99 2.59 10.81
CA TRP A 65 -3.47 1.40 11.50
C TRP A 65 -4.04 1.19 12.91
N VAL A 66 -4.44 2.27 13.59
CA VAL A 66 -5.03 2.25 14.94
C VAL A 66 -6.29 3.13 14.91
N PRO A 67 -7.45 2.58 14.49
CA PRO A 67 -8.69 3.33 14.49
C PRO A 67 -9.17 3.60 15.92
N ALA A 68 -9.65 4.81 16.19
CA ALA A 68 -10.11 5.21 17.52
C ALA A 68 -11.26 4.32 18.06
N SER A 69 -12.07 3.74 17.17
CA SER A 69 -13.16 2.84 17.53
C SER A 69 -12.70 1.48 18.08
N ALA A 70 -11.42 1.11 17.90
CA ALA A 70 -10.89 -0.15 18.40
C ALA A 70 -10.44 -0.08 19.87
N ASN A 71 -10.43 1.12 20.48
CA ASN A 71 -10.03 1.36 21.87
C ASN A 71 -11.24 1.59 22.81
N ALA A 72 -12.44 1.19 22.40
CA ALA A 72 -13.67 1.27 23.22
C ALA A 72 -13.87 0.02 24.08
#